data_AF-A0A1G2VA96-F1
#
_entry.id   AF-A0A1G2VA96-F1
#
_cell.length_a   1.000
_cell.length_b   1.000
_cell.length_c   1.000
_cell.angle_alpha   90.00
_cell.angle_beta   90.00
_cell.angle_gamma   90.00
#
_symmetry.space_group_name_H-M   'P 1'
#
loop_
_entity.id
_entity.type
_entity.pdbx_description
1 polymer ?
#
loop_
_entity_poly.entity_id
_entity_poly.type
_entity_poly.pdbx_seq_one_letter_code
_entity_poly.pdbx_strand_id
1 'polypeptide(L)'
;MTTWLALAIGAQFIYAVSVLIDRHIVVRAEHIGRPIVYAFYVSLMSGFVVVIAPFGFIGAPTAFVVLLSLAQAFAFVGAIFFLYSGLTVARASDVAPVVGAVSAITSLILASIWIDGDITSMLIPPVVLLVAGTALISSFHFRRHALRDALLSGVLFGISILMAKLVYLQTDFIDGFFWTRTMSIIAAGALLLVPAWRIAILRGGKHSSSGAKALVISNKVLAGIAGVMTALAVSMGSVSIVNALAGLQFVFLFFFAYLFAEKMPLTAKAKTGSHGGWQTALGVSLIVLGLAIIYLRHI
;
A
#
# COMPACT_ATOMS: atom_id res chain seq x y z
N MET A 1 22.03 -7.09 -7.29
CA MET A 1 21.11 -7.39 -6.17
C MET A 1 20.64 -6.17 -5.39
N THR A 2 21.34 -5.03 -5.44
CA THR A 2 20.96 -3.79 -4.74
C THR A 2 19.82 -2.99 -5.38
N THR A 3 19.53 -3.19 -6.66
CA THR A 3 18.56 -2.39 -7.42
C THR A 3 17.12 -2.53 -6.90
N TRP A 4 16.64 -3.74 -6.62
CA TRP A 4 15.27 -3.94 -6.14
C TRP A 4 15.05 -3.36 -4.74
N LEU A 5 16.08 -3.41 -3.88
CA LEU A 5 16.05 -2.82 -2.55
C LEU A 5 16.01 -1.28 -2.63
N ALA A 6 16.82 -0.69 -3.52
CA ALA A 6 16.78 0.75 -3.78
C ALA A 6 15.42 1.20 -4.33
N LEU A 7 14.81 0.43 -5.23
CA LEU A 7 13.46 0.68 -5.74
C LEU A 7 12.42 0.61 -4.62
N ALA A 8 12.49 -0.40 -3.73
CA ALA A 8 11.58 -0.53 -2.60
C ALA A 8 11.69 0.65 -1.63
N ILE A 9 12.91 1.00 -1.20
CA ILE A 9 13.16 2.13 -0.28
C ILE A 9 12.72 3.45 -0.93
N GLY A 10 13.11 3.67 -2.19
CA GLY A 10 12.72 4.85 -2.96
C GLY A 10 11.21 4.98 -3.12
N ALA A 11 10.50 3.87 -3.36
CA ALA A 11 9.05 3.86 -3.41
C ALA A 11 8.43 4.32 -2.08
N GLN A 12 8.92 3.81 -0.94
CA GLN A 12 8.40 4.21 0.38
C GLN A 12 8.68 5.68 0.72
N PHE A 13 9.82 6.19 0.29
CA PHE A 13 10.14 7.62 0.41
C PHE A 13 9.15 8.47 -0.40
N ILE A 14 8.90 8.10 -1.66
CA ILE A 14 7.95 8.81 -2.52
C ILE A 14 6.52 8.72 -1.97
N TYR A 15 6.10 7.56 -1.45
CA TYR A 15 4.81 7.42 -0.78
C TYR A 15 4.70 8.32 0.46
N ALA A 16 5.76 8.44 1.27
CA ALA A 16 5.77 9.35 2.41
C ALA A 16 5.61 10.82 1.99
N VAL A 17 6.28 11.24 0.91
CA VAL A 17 6.09 12.57 0.31
C VAL A 17 4.65 12.73 -0.20
N SER A 18 4.12 11.73 -0.89
CA SER A 18 2.75 11.74 -1.40
C SER A 18 1.71 11.89 -0.28
N VAL A 19 1.92 11.25 0.87
CA VAL A 19 1.08 11.39 2.06
C VAL A 19 1.17 12.78 2.67
N LEU A 20 2.36 13.39 2.68
CA LEU A 20 2.54 14.77 3.16
C LEU A 20 1.79 15.78 2.28
N ILE A 21 1.85 15.61 0.96
CA ILE A 21 1.11 16.42 -0.01
C ILE A 21 -0.41 16.21 0.16
N ASP A 22 -0.88 14.96 0.27
CA ASP A 22 -2.29 14.67 0.51
C ASP A 22 -2.76 15.34 1.81
N ARG A 23 -1.96 15.32 2.88
CA ARG A 23 -2.29 16.04 4.12
C ARG A 23 -2.44 17.54 3.90
N HIS A 24 -1.60 18.18 3.09
CA HIS A 24 -1.72 19.60 2.78
C HIS A 24 -3.00 19.91 1.96
N ILE A 25 -3.39 19.02 1.05
CA ILE A 25 -4.60 19.15 0.23
C ILE A 25 -5.89 18.92 1.05
N VAL A 26 -5.89 17.92 1.95
CA VAL A 26 -7.09 17.35 2.59
C VAL A 26 -7.56 18.11 3.83
N VAL A 27 -6.80 19.07 4.36
CA VAL A 27 -7.23 19.93 5.50
C VAL A 27 -8.56 20.68 5.22
N ARG A 28 -9.11 20.62 4.01
CA ARG A 28 -10.40 21.22 3.61
C ARG A 28 -11.53 20.23 3.24
N ALA A 29 -11.33 18.91 3.34
CA ALA A 29 -12.33 17.93 2.89
C ALA A 29 -13.01 17.19 4.05
N GLU A 30 -14.11 17.75 4.56
CA GLU A 30 -14.98 17.14 5.57
C GLU A 30 -15.88 16.06 4.94
N HIS A 31 -15.36 14.84 4.77
CA HIS A 31 -16.03 13.54 4.94
C HIS A 31 -15.33 12.44 4.12
N ILE A 32 -14.94 11.36 4.81
CA ILE A 32 -14.64 10.10 4.13
C ILE A 32 -15.97 9.55 3.62
N GLY A 33 -16.22 9.65 2.31
CA GLY A 33 -17.36 9.02 1.64
C GLY A 33 -17.43 7.50 1.83
N ARG A 34 -18.44 6.86 1.20
CA ARG A 34 -18.68 5.41 1.36
C ARG A 34 -17.45 4.58 0.94
N PRO A 35 -16.96 3.60 1.74
CA PRO A 35 -15.78 2.79 1.43
C PRO A 35 -15.78 2.12 0.06
N ILE A 36 -16.96 1.65 -0.39
CA ILE A 36 -17.13 1.03 -1.70
C ILE A 36 -16.84 1.99 -2.87
N VAL A 37 -17.11 3.27 -2.68
CA VAL A 37 -16.84 4.30 -3.69
C VAL A 37 -15.33 4.51 -3.84
N TYR A 38 -14.59 4.48 -2.73
CA TYR A 38 -13.13 4.50 -2.76
C TYR A 38 -12.55 3.24 -3.41
N ALA A 39 -13.03 2.06 -3.03
CA ALA A 39 -12.60 0.80 -3.64
C ALA A 39 -12.78 0.81 -5.17
N PHE A 40 -13.90 1.36 -5.65
CA PHE A 40 -14.16 1.54 -7.07
C PHE A 40 -13.16 2.50 -7.72
N TYR A 41 -13.07 3.76 -7.26
CA TYR A 41 -12.25 4.77 -7.94
C TYR A 41 -10.74 4.49 -7.83
N VAL A 42 -10.25 3.99 -6.69
CA VAL A 42 -8.83 3.62 -6.54
C VAL A 42 -8.46 2.47 -7.47
N SER A 43 -9.33 1.46 -7.59
CA SER A 43 -9.09 0.34 -8.50
C SER A 43 -9.19 0.76 -9.97
N LEU A 44 -10.14 1.64 -10.30
CA LEU A 44 -10.27 2.22 -11.64
C LEU A 44 -9.05 3.05 -12.04
N MET A 45 -8.41 3.75 -11.10
CA MET A 45 -7.17 4.50 -11.35
C MET A 45 -6.00 3.61 -11.80
N SER A 46 -6.04 2.31 -11.51
CA SER A 46 -5.06 1.36 -12.07
C SER A 46 -5.13 1.26 -13.60
N GLY A 47 -6.21 1.75 -14.23
CA GLY A 47 -6.39 1.76 -15.67
C GLY A 47 -5.49 2.68 -16.47
N PHE A 48 -4.61 3.46 -15.82
CA PHE A 48 -3.57 4.22 -16.54
C PHE A 48 -2.69 3.31 -17.41
N VAL A 49 -2.58 2.03 -17.06
CA VAL A 49 -1.80 1.04 -17.81
C VAL A 49 -2.31 0.83 -19.23
N VAL A 50 -3.59 1.13 -19.51
CA VAL A 50 -4.19 0.96 -20.83
C VAL A 50 -3.49 1.84 -21.88
N VAL A 51 -2.86 2.93 -21.45
CA VAL A 51 -2.03 3.79 -22.33
C VAL A 51 -0.84 3.01 -22.93
N ILE A 52 -0.39 1.93 -22.30
CA ILE A 52 0.73 1.10 -22.80
C ILE A 52 0.27 0.17 -23.94
N ALA A 53 -1.01 -0.22 -23.98
CA ALA A 53 -1.56 -1.15 -24.98
C ALA A 53 -1.27 -0.79 -26.46
N PRO A 54 -1.47 0.45 -26.93
CA PRO A 54 -1.25 0.80 -28.34
C PRO A 54 0.22 0.72 -28.78
N PHE A 55 1.18 0.62 -27.87
CA PHE A 55 2.60 0.57 -28.21
C PHE A 55 3.10 -0.85 -28.59
N GLY A 56 2.22 -1.84 -28.64
CA GLY A 56 2.54 -3.19 -29.15
C GLY A 56 3.41 -4.03 -28.21
N PHE A 57 3.60 -3.60 -26.96
CA PHE A 57 4.44 -4.29 -25.97
C PHE A 57 3.70 -5.35 -25.15
N ILE A 58 2.45 -5.68 -25.47
CA ILE A 58 1.60 -6.54 -24.61
C ILE A 58 1.38 -7.91 -25.26
N GLY A 59 1.92 -8.95 -24.64
CA GLY A 59 1.68 -10.34 -24.97
C GLY A 59 0.31 -10.84 -24.51
N ALA A 60 -0.22 -11.84 -25.23
CA ALA A 60 -1.44 -12.53 -24.83
C ALA A 60 -1.18 -13.37 -23.56
N PRO A 61 -2.01 -13.24 -22.50
CA PRO A 61 -1.78 -13.91 -21.24
C PRO A 61 -2.23 -15.36 -21.34
N THR A 62 -1.54 -16.24 -20.63
CA THR A 62 -2.04 -17.61 -20.41
C THR A 62 -3.28 -17.58 -19.50
N ALA A 63 -4.11 -18.62 -19.57
CA ALA A 63 -5.28 -18.75 -18.68
C ALA A 63 -4.88 -18.68 -17.18
N PHE A 64 -3.70 -19.18 -16.84
CA PHE A 64 -3.16 -19.12 -15.48
C PHE A 64 -2.80 -17.69 -15.05
N VAL A 65 -2.15 -16.90 -15.92
CA VAL A 65 -1.87 -15.47 -15.67
C VAL A 65 -3.16 -14.68 -15.49
N VAL A 66 -4.20 -14.98 -16.29
CA VAL A 66 -5.53 -14.36 -16.14
C VAL A 66 -6.12 -14.70 -14.77
N LEU A 67 -6.12 -15.97 -14.38
CA LEU A 67 -6.66 -16.42 -13.10
C LEU A 67 -5.96 -15.73 -11.90
N LEU A 68 -4.62 -15.71 -11.91
CA LEU A 68 -3.84 -15.07 -10.86
C LEU A 68 -4.06 -13.56 -10.83
N SER A 69 -4.10 -12.90 -12.00
CA SER A 69 -4.36 -11.45 -12.10
C SER A 69 -5.75 -11.09 -11.61
N LEU A 70 -6.75 -11.94 -11.84
CA LEU A 70 -8.11 -11.75 -11.36
C LEU A 70 -8.20 -11.96 -9.85
N ALA A 71 -7.57 -13.01 -9.31
CA ALA A 71 -7.48 -13.25 -7.88
C ALA A 71 -6.79 -12.09 -7.15
N GLN A 72 -5.68 -11.60 -7.72
CA GLN A 72 -4.99 -10.40 -7.27
C GLN A 72 -5.93 -9.20 -7.22
N ALA A 73 -6.64 -8.93 -8.31
CA ALA A 73 -7.53 -7.78 -8.46
C ALA A 73 -8.68 -7.78 -7.44
N PHE A 74 -9.36 -8.91 -7.25
CA PHE A 74 -10.44 -9.01 -6.26
C PHE A 74 -9.92 -8.90 -4.84
N ALA A 75 -8.77 -9.50 -4.53
CA ALA A 75 -8.13 -9.33 -3.24
C ALA A 75 -7.77 -7.85 -2.99
N PHE A 76 -7.22 -7.15 -3.98
CA PHE A 76 -6.91 -5.72 -3.89
C PHE A 76 -8.17 -4.86 -3.65
N VAL A 77 -9.22 -5.05 -4.44
CA VAL A 77 -10.49 -4.31 -4.28
C VAL A 77 -11.08 -4.53 -2.88
N GLY A 78 -11.11 -5.78 -2.41
CA GLY A 78 -11.56 -6.13 -1.07
C GLY A 78 -10.69 -5.51 0.02
N ALA A 79 -9.36 -5.53 -0.16
CA ALA A 79 -8.41 -4.92 0.76
C ALA A 79 -8.66 -3.42 0.93
N ILE A 80 -8.88 -2.72 -0.19
CA ILE A 80 -9.20 -1.29 -0.19
C ILE A 80 -10.56 -1.04 0.48
N PHE A 81 -11.58 -1.85 0.19
CA PHE A 81 -12.88 -1.73 0.83
C PHE A 81 -12.78 -1.80 2.37
N PHE A 82 -12.09 -2.80 2.90
CA PHE A 82 -11.90 -2.93 4.35
C PHE A 82 -10.98 -1.84 4.92
N LEU A 83 -9.93 -1.44 4.20
CA LEU A 83 -9.07 -0.32 4.61
C LEU A 83 -9.90 0.94 4.88
N TYR A 84 -10.68 1.37 3.88
CA TYR A 84 -11.51 2.56 4.02
C TYR A 84 -12.64 2.37 5.03
N SER A 85 -13.17 1.15 5.20
CA SER A 85 -14.14 0.86 6.26
C SER A 85 -13.54 1.11 7.65
N GLY A 86 -12.33 0.63 7.91
CA GLY A 86 -11.61 0.91 9.16
C GLY A 86 -11.32 2.40 9.36
N LEU A 87 -10.94 3.11 8.29
CA LEU A 87 -10.65 4.55 8.32
C LEU A 87 -11.89 5.43 8.57
N THR A 88 -13.10 4.93 8.33
CA THR A 88 -14.32 5.68 8.68
C THR A 88 -14.61 5.69 10.18
N VAL A 89 -14.05 4.74 10.94
CA VAL A 89 -14.35 4.55 12.38
C VAL A 89 -13.13 4.69 13.29
N ALA A 90 -11.93 4.83 12.73
CA ALA A 90 -10.66 5.00 13.45
C ALA A 90 -9.67 5.90 12.70
N ARG A 91 -8.62 6.34 13.39
CA ARG A 91 -7.60 7.24 12.82
C ARG A 91 -6.68 6.49 11.86
N ALA A 92 -6.20 7.17 10.83
CA ALA A 92 -5.24 6.61 9.88
C ALA A 92 -3.92 6.15 10.55
N SER A 93 -3.48 6.84 11.62
CA SER A 93 -2.32 6.48 12.42
C SER A 93 -2.47 5.16 13.18
N ASP A 94 -3.69 4.66 13.35
CA ASP A 94 -3.97 3.40 14.04
C ASP A 94 -4.20 2.28 13.01
N VAL A 95 -4.95 2.55 11.94
CA VAL A 95 -5.33 1.54 10.92
C VAL A 95 -4.16 1.20 9.98
N ALA A 96 -3.47 2.20 9.43
CA ALA A 96 -2.49 1.98 8.37
C ALA A 96 -1.29 1.11 8.80
N PRO A 97 -0.69 1.31 9.99
CA PRO A 97 0.43 0.45 10.41
C PRO A 97 -0.01 -1.00 10.66
N VAL A 98 -1.21 -1.24 11.20
CA VAL A 98 -1.74 -2.62 11.37
C VAL A 98 -1.96 -3.29 10.03
N VAL A 99 -2.58 -2.60 9.06
CA VAL A 99 -2.77 -3.12 7.70
C VAL A 99 -1.43 -3.51 7.06
N GLY A 100 -0.42 -2.63 7.18
CA GLY A 100 0.93 -2.88 6.66
C GLY A 100 1.60 -4.08 7.32
N ALA A 101 1.58 -4.15 8.66
CA ALA A 101 2.17 -5.26 9.41
C ALA A 101 1.49 -6.60 9.08
N VAL A 102 0.16 -6.64 9.06
CA VAL A 102 -0.62 -7.85 8.75
C VAL A 102 -0.43 -8.27 7.29
N SER A 103 -0.35 -7.30 6.37
CA SER A 103 -0.03 -7.58 4.97
C SER A 103 1.34 -8.22 4.82
N ALA A 104 2.37 -7.67 5.48
CA ALA A 104 3.72 -8.21 5.45
C ALA A 104 3.78 -9.63 6.06
N ILE A 105 3.11 -9.88 7.19
CA ILE A 105 3.01 -11.23 7.78
C ILE A 105 2.31 -12.18 6.81
N THR A 106 1.19 -11.76 6.22
CA THR A 106 0.41 -12.62 5.33
C THR A 106 1.19 -12.95 4.06
N SER A 107 1.86 -11.97 3.44
CA SER A 107 2.72 -12.23 2.29
C SER A 107 3.91 -13.12 2.66
N LEU A 108 4.51 -12.95 3.84
CA LEU A 108 5.60 -13.80 4.33
C LEU A 108 5.17 -15.26 4.45
N ILE A 109 4.06 -15.50 5.15
CA ILE A 109 3.54 -16.86 5.35
C ILE A 109 3.22 -17.50 4.00
N LEU A 110 2.49 -16.80 3.14
CA LEU A 110 2.07 -17.37 1.87
C LEU A 110 3.25 -17.54 0.90
N ALA A 111 4.20 -16.60 0.84
CA ALA A 111 5.39 -16.75 0.02
C ALA A 111 6.25 -17.94 0.47
N SER A 112 6.35 -18.20 1.78
CA SER A 112 7.06 -19.39 2.29
C SER A 112 6.45 -20.73 1.86
N ILE A 113 5.16 -20.74 1.49
CA ILE A 113 4.44 -21.92 1.03
C ILE A 113 4.53 -22.07 -0.50
N TRP A 114 4.47 -20.95 -1.23
CA TRP A 114 4.29 -20.94 -2.68
C TRP A 114 5.54 -20.60 -3.49
N ILE A 115 6.57 -20.01 -2.87
CA ILE A 115 7.77 -19.53 -3.56
C ILE A 115 9.01 -20.05 -2.84
N ASP A 116 9.58 -21.12 -3.37
CA ASP A 116 10.83 -21.68 -2.87
C ASP A 116 11.96 -20.64 -2.89
N GLY A 117 12.62 -20.48 -1.74
CA GLY A 117 13.74 -19.55 -1.60
C GLY A 117 13.36 -18.06 -1.44
N ASP A 118 12.07 -17.69 -1.38
CA ASP A 118 11.68 -16.29 -1.13
C ASP A 118 12.16 -15.78 0.24
N ILE A 119 12.24 -16.68 1.23
CA ILE A 119 12.73 -16.40 2.58
C ILE A 119 13.75 -17.47 2.99
N THR A 120 14.98 -17.06 3.22
CA THR A 120 15.98 -17.89 3.92
C THR A 120 15.81 -17.73 5.43
N SER A 121 16.20 -18.72 6.24
CA SER A 121 16.22 -18.61 7.72
C SER A 121 16.89 -17.33 8.23
N MET A 122 17.85 -16.82 7.46
CA MET A 122 18.58 -15.57 7.69
C MET A 122 17.74 -14.29 7.54
N LEU A 123 16.63 -14.34 6.81
CA LEU A 123 15.76 -13.20 6.49
C LEU A 123 14.53 -13.12 7.40
N ILE A 124 14.31 -14.13 8.26
CA ILE A 124 13.21 -14.12 9.25
C ILE A 124 13.41 -13.01 10.30
N PRO A 125 14.57 -12.87 10.98
CA PRO A 125 14.76 -11.83 11.99
C PRO A 125 14.49 -10.40 11.50
N PRO A 126 15.01 -9.95 10.33
CA PRO A 126 14.74 -8.59 9.87
C PRO A 126 13.28 -8.37 9.48
N VAL A 127 12.59 -9.35 8.89
CA VAL A 127 11.15 -9.20 8.60
C VAL A 127 10.35 -9.07 9.89
N VAL A 128 10.66 -9.88 10.91
CA VAL A 128 10.01 -9.77 12.23
C VAL A 128 10.23 -8.39 12.83
N LEU A 129 11.44 -7.84 12.75
CA LEU A 129 11.74 -6.49 13.24
C LEU A 129 10.96 -5.40 12.47
N LEU A 130 10.90 -5.47 11.14
CA LEU A 130 10.15 -4.53 10.31
C LEU A 130 8.64 -4.56 10.64
N VAL A 131 8.08 -5.77 10.74
CA VAL A 131 6.67 -5.99 11.09
C VAL A 131 6.38 -5.49 12.50
N ALA A 132 7.20 -5.86 13.48
CA ALA A 132 7.04 -5.45 14.88
C ALA A 132 7.15 -3.93 15.02
N GLY A 133 8.11 -3.31 14.35
CA GLY A 133 8.28 -1.86 14.37
C GLY A 133 7.09 -1.13 13.74
N THR A 134 6.56 -1.65 12.63
CA THR A 134 5.34 -1.10 12.01
C THR A 134 4.14 -1.23 12.95
N ALA A 135 3.98 -2.39 13.60
CA ALA A 135 2.91 -2.60 14.57
C ALA A 135 3.05 -1.69 15.82
N LEU A 136 4.27 -1.43 16.28
CA LEU A 136 4.53 -0.62 17.48
C LEU A 136 4.25 0.87 17.26
N ILE A 137 4.34 1.36 16.02
CA ILE A 137 3.97 2.74 15.67
C ILE A 137 2.46 2.99 15.87
N SER A 138 1.64 1.94 15.80
CA SER A 138 0.20 2.07 15.97
C SER A 138 -0.19 2.28 17.45
N SER A 139 -0.71 3.46 17.77
CA SER A 139 -1.33 3.78 19.07
C SER A 139 -2.79 3.30 19.16
N PHE A 140 -3.03 2.01 18.91
CA PHE A 140 -4.38 1.48 18.66
C PHE A 140 -5.29 1.71 19.88
N HIS A 141 -6.28 2.59 19.72
CA HIS A 141 -7.41 2.67 20.63
C HIS A 141 -8.44 1.64 20.13
N PHE A 142 -8.44 0.45 20.74
CA PHE A 142 -9.17 -0.75 20.30
C PHE A 142 -10.67 -0.52 20.10
N ARG A 143 -11.06 -0.13 18.90
CA ARG A 143 -12.44 -0.28 18.39
C ARG A 143 -12.49 -1.58 17.60
N ARG A 144 -13.25 -2.57 18.10
CA ARG A 144 -13.32 -3.93 17.54
C ARG A 144 -13.58 -3.96 16.02
N HIS A 145 -14.46 -3.09 15.53
CA HIS A 145 -14.76 -2.97 14.09
C HIS A 145 -13.56 -2.47 13.28
N ALA A 146 -12.87 -1.44 13.76
CA ALA A 146 -11.69 -0.91 13.08
C ALA A 146 -10.56 -1.94 13.02
N LEU A 147 -10.34 -2.70 14.10
CA LEU A 147 -9.34 -3.75 14.14
C LEU A 147 -9.69 -4.87 13.16
N ARG A 148 -10.94 -5.35 13.16
CA ARG A 148 -11.39 -6.38 12.21
C ARG A 148 -11.13 -5.95 10.77
N ASP A 149 -11.51 -4.73 10.42
CA ASP A 149 -11.37 -4.22 9.06
C ASP A 149 -9.89 -4.01 8.69
N ALA A 150 -9.05 -3.56 9.62
CA ALA A 150 -7.61 -3.48 9.42
C ALA A 150 -6.96 -4.86 9.19
N LEU A 151 -7.35 -5.87 9.97
CA LEU A 151 -6.86 -7.25 9.82
C LEU A 151 -7.27 -7.84 8.47
N LEU A 152 -8.56 -7.75 8.12
CA LEU A 152 -9.09 -8.26 6.84
C LEU A 152 -8.43 -7.56 5.65
N SER A 153 -8.24 -6.24 5.75
CA SER A 153 -7.54 -5.45 4.73
C SER A 153 -6.10 -5.92 4.57
N GLY A 154 -5.35 -6.06 5.67
CA GLY A 154 -3.96 -6.53 5.65
C GLY A 154 -3.83 -7.92 5.02
N VAL A 155 -4.68 -8.87 5.42
CA VAL A 155 -4.68 -10.23 4.84
C VAL A 155 -4.91 -10.17 3.33
N LEU A 156 -5.92 -9.43 2.88
CA LEU A 156 -6.23 -9.31 1.46
C LEU A 156 -5.14 -8.58 0.66
N PHE A 157 -4.47 -7.57 1.24
CA PHE A 157 -3.29 -6.96 0.62
C PHE A 157 -2.13 -7.94 0.50
N GLY A 158 -1.88 -8.75 1.55
CA GLY A 158 -0.84 -9.78 1.54
C GLY A 158 -1.10 -10.86 0.47
N ILE A 159 -2.35 -11.28 0.31
CA ILE A 159 -2.77 -12.17 -0.79
C ILE A 159 -2.57 -11.49 -2.14
N SER A 160 -3.03 -10.25 -2.30
CA SER A 160 -2.91 -9.50 -3.55
C SER A 160 -1.45 -9.36 -4.00
N ILE A 161 -0.53 -8.98 -3.11
CA ILE A 161 0.87 -8.77 -3.49
C ILE A 161 1.57 -10.08 -3.83
N LEU A 162 1.23 -11.19 -3.17
CA LEU A 162 1.71 -12.51 -3.55
C LEU A 162 1.19 -12.91 -4.94
N MET A 163 -0.12 -12.78 -5.19
CA MET A 163 -0.69 -13.11 -6.50
C MET A 163 -0.03 -12.28 -7.62
N ALA A 164 0.27 -11.01 -7.36
CA ALA A 164 1.05 -10.18 -8.28
C ALA A 164 2.47 -10.76 -8.50
N LYS A 165 3.17 -11.18 -7.43
CA LYS A 165 4.48 -11.84 -7.54
C LYS A 165 4.39 -13.10 -8.39
N LEU A 166 3.39 -13.95 -8.17
CA LEU A 166 3.18 -15.16 -8.96
C LEU A 166 2.94 -14.85 -10.44
N VAL A 167 2.22 -13.77 -10.77
CA VAL A 167 2.10 -13.30 -12.17
C VAL A 167 3.47 -12.92 -12.73
N TYR A 168 4.28 -12.14 -12.01
CA TYR A 168 5.60 -11.72 -12.46
C TYR A 168 6.62 -12.86 -12.60
N LEU A 169 6.34 -14.02 -12.02
CA LEU A 169 7.15 -15.24 -12.23
C LEU A 169 6.73 -16.03 -13.47
N GLN A 170 5.58 -15.73 -14.06
CA GLN A 170 5.02 -16.47 -15.21
C GLN A 170 5.14 -15.70 -16.53
N THR A 171 5.41 -14.40 -16.47
CA THR A 171 5.49 -13.52 -17.65
C THR A 171 6.40 -12.34 -17.37
N ASP A 172 6.84 -11.65 -18.43
CA ASP A 172 7.64 -10.44 -18.32
C ASP A 172 6.92 -9.35 -17.52
N PHE A 173 7.71 -8.46 -16.91
CA PHE A 173 7.19 -7.41 -16.03
C PHE A 173 6.11 -6.55 -16.68
N ILE A 174 6.29 -6.15 -17.95
CA ILE A 174 5.35 -5.29 -18.67
C ILE A 174 3.99 -5.99 -18.82
N ASP A 175 3.99 -7.24 -19.29
CA ASP A 175 2.78 -8.05 -19.45
C ASP A 175 2.10 -8.30 -18.10
N GLY A 176 2.88 -8.73 -17.10
CA GLY A 176 2.33 -9.00 -15.77
C GLY A 176 1.75 -7.74 -15.13
N PHE A 177 2.44 -6.61 -15.27
CA PHE A 177 1.96 -5.32 -14.76
C PHE A 177 0.71 -4.87 -15.51
N PHE A 178 0.67 -5.02 -16.83
CA PHE A 178 -0.51 -4.72 -17.64
C PHE A 178 -1.72 -5.54 -17.21
N TRP A 179 -1.59 -6.87 -17.11
CA TRP A 179 -2.70 -7.78 -16.80
C TRP A 179 -3.22 -7.63 -15.38
N THR A 180 -2.34 -7.49 -14.37
CA THR A 180 -2.74 -7.24 -12.97
C THR A 180 -3.54 -5.94 -12.82
N ARG A 181 -3.11 -4.88 -13.50
CA ARG A 181 -3.78 -3.57 -13.48
C ARG A 181 -5.08 -3.57 -14.29
N THR A 182 -5.10 -4.23 -15.43
CA THR A 182 -6.32 -4.36 -16.26
C THR A 182 -7.39 -5.17 -15.55
N MET A 183 -7.04 -6.27 -14.90
CA MET A 183 -7.98 -7.07 -14.11
C MET A 183 -8.52 -6.29 -12.89
N SER A 184 -7.75 -5.35 -12.35
CA SER A 184 -8.23 -4.44 -11.29
C SER A 184 -9.37 -3.52 -11.78
N ILE A 185 -9.35 -3.11 -13.06
CA ILE A 185 -10.47 -2.38 -13.68
C ILE A 185 -11.70 -3.28 -13.80
N ILE A 186 -11.51 -4.53 -14.23
CA ILE A 186 -12.59 -5.51 -14.38
C ILE A 186 -13.23 -5.81 -13.01
N ALA A 187 -12.41 -6.04 -11.98
CA ALA A 187 -12.89 -6.24 -10.61
C ALA A 187 -13.63 -5.00 -10.05
N ALA A 188 -13.16 -3.79 -10.38
CA ALA A 188 -13.89 -2.55 -10.06
C ALA A 188 -15.24 -2.49 -10.78
N GLY A 189 -15.28 -2.86 -12.07
CA GLY A 189 -16.51 -2.94 -12.86
C GLY A 189 -17.52 -3.93 -12.29
N ALA A 190 -17.06 -5.05 -11.73
CA ALA A 190 -17.92 -6.03 -11.05
C ALA A 190 -18.70 -5.42 -9.87
N LEU A 191 -18.16 -4.38 -9.21
CA LEU A 191 -18.89 -3.68 -8.14
C LEU A 191 -20.16 -2.97 -8.64
N LEU A 192 -20.22 -2.62 -9.93
CA LEU A 192 -21.39 -1.98 -10.54
C LEU A 192 -22.54 -2.95 -10.82
N LEU A 193 -22.29 -4.27 -10.76
CA LEU A 193 -23.31 -5.29 -10.92
C LEU A 193 -24.29 -5.32 -9.73
N VAL A 194 -23.85 -4.84 -8.56
CA VAL A 194 -24.69 -4.72 -7.35
C VAL A 194 -25.43 -3.37 -7.38
N PRO A 195 -26.78 -3.33 -7.49
CA PRO A 195 -27.53 -2.09 -7.67
C PRO A 195 -27.28 -1.04 -6.57
N ALA A 196 -27.20 -1.49 -5.31
CA ALA A 196 -26.95 -0.60 -4.17
C ALA A 196 -25.57 0.09 -4.25
N TRP A 197 -24.54 -0.62 -4.72
CA TRP A 197 -23.19 -0.08 -4.87
C TRP A 197 -23.09 0.83 -6.09
N ARG A 198 -23.70 0.44 -7.22
CA ARG A 198 -23.79 1.26 -8.43
C ARG A 198 -24.37 2.65 -8.14
N ILE A 199 -25.49 2.71 -7.41
CA ILE A 199 -26.12 4.00 -7.05
C ILE A 199 -25.17 4.85 -6.20
N ALA A 200 -24.48 4.23 -5.24
CA ALA A 200 -23.52 4.93 -4.39
C ALA A 200 -22.33 5.50 -5.18
N ILE A 201 -21.77 4.71 -6.10
CA ILE A 201 -20.62 5.08 -6.94
C ILE A 201 -20.97 6.23 -7.88
N LEU A 202 -22.11 6.13 -8.57
CA LEU A 202 -22.55 7.14 -9.55
C LEU A 202 -22.95 8.47 -8.88
N ARG A 203 -23.47 8.43 -7.66
CA ARG A 203 -23.83 9.64 -6.90
C ARG A 203 -22.62 10.28 -6.20
N GLY A 204 -21.60 9.51 -5.83
CA GLY A 204 -20.42 9.99 -5.12
C GLY A 204 -19.42 10.80 -5.96
N GLY A 205 -19.55 10.82 -7.30
CA GLY A 205 -18.59 11.45 -8.22
C GLY A 205 -18.73 12.97 -8.42
N LYS A 206 -19.66 13.65 -7.73
CA LYS A 206 -19.90 15.08 -7.89
C LYS A 206 -19.41 15.79 -6.64
N HIS A 207 -18.32 16.56 -6.74
CA HIS A 207 -17.87 17.68 -5.89
C HIS A 207 -16.32 17.73 -5.81
N SER A 208 -15.68 18.54 -6.66
CA SER A 208 -14.26 18.93 -6.51
C SER A 208 -13.98 20.25 -7.26
N SER A 209 -13.48 21.26 -6.53
CA SER A 209 -13.14 22.60 -7.04
C SER A 209 -11.88 22.59 -7.93
N SER A 210 -11.79 23.50 -8.90
CA SER A 210 -10.81 23.46 -10.02
C SER A 210 -9.35 23.68 -9.64
N GLY A 211 -9.03 24.53 -8.65
CA GLY A 211 -7.65 24.88 -8.28
C GLY A 211 -6.87 23.76 -7.56
N ALA A 212 -7.56 22.89 -6.82
CA ALA A 212 -6.93 21.74 -6.14
C ALA A 212 -6.60 20.59 -7.09
N LYS A 213 -7.12 20.61 -8.33
CA LYS A 213 -7.03 19.48 -9.27
C LYS A 213 -5.61 19.22 -9.77
N ALA A 214 -4.85 20.26 -10.10
CA ALA A 214 -3.49 20.08 -10.62
C ALA A 214 -2.53 19.48 -9.57
N LEU A 215 -2.61 19.95 -8.33
CA LEU A 215 -1.81 19.41 -7.22
C LEU A 215 -2.24 17.98 -6.87
N VAL A 216 -3.55 17.69 -6.86
CA VAL A 216 -4.08 16.32 -6.67
C VAL A 216 -3.59 15.38 -7.77
N ILE A 217 -3.69 15.78 -9.04
CA ILE A 217 -3.25 14.96 -10.18
C ILE A 217 -1.75 14.69 -10.08
N SER A 218 -0.95 15.72 -9.82
CA SER A 218 0.51 15.59 -9.66
C SER A 218 0.85 14.61 -8.53
N ASN A 219 0.12 14.68 -7.41
CA ASN A 219 0.31 13.75 -6.30
C ASN A 219 -0.09 12.30 -6.67
N LYS A 220 -1.17 12.12 -7.44
CA LYS A 220 -1.57 10.77 -7.92
C LYS A 220 -0.56 10.18 -8.90
N VAL A 221 0.05 11.00 -9.77
CA VAL A 221 1.16 10.57 -10.62
C VAL A 221 2.35 10.13 -9.78
N LEU A 222 2.71 10.92 -8.77
CA LEU A 222 3.81 10.60 -7.84
C LEU A 222 3.56 9.27 -7.10
N ALA A 223 2.36 9.06 -6.57
CA ALA A 223 1.95 7.79 -5.96
C ALA A 223 1.95 6.64 -6.98
N GLY A 224 1.56 6.89 -8.23
CA GLY A 224 1.62 5.93 -9.33
C GLY A 224 3.05 5.48 -9.63
N ILE A 225 4.00 6.42 -9.65
CA ILE A 225 5.44 6.13 -9.82
C ILE A 225 5.94 5.25 -8.68
N ALA A 226 5.63 5.58 -7.42
CA ALA A 226 5.95 4.73 -6.27
C ALA A 226 5.32 3.33 -6.39
N GLY A 227 4.10 3.24 -6.92
CA GLY A 227 3.42 1.98 -7.20
C GLY A 227 4.13 1.13 -8.26
N VAL A 228 4.62 1.75 -9.33
CA VAL A 228 5.43 1.07 -10.37
C VAL A 228 6.77 0.62 -9.80
N MET A 229 7.46 1.47 -9.03
CA MET A 229 8.72 1.11 -8.36
C MET A 229 8.53 -0.05 -7.38
N THR A 230 7.41 -0.07 -6.64
CA THR A 230 7.05 -1.19 -5.77
C THR A 230 6.82 -2.47 -6.57
N ALA A 231 6.07 -2.38 -7.68
CA ALA A 231 5.82 -3.53 -8.55
C ALA A 231 7.12 -4.09 -9.15
N LEU A 232 8.02 -3.21 -9.61
CA LEU A 232 9.35 -3.60 -10.08
C LEU A 232 10.16 -4.29 -8.98
N ALA A 233 10.19 -3.71 -7.78
CA ALA A 233 10.87 -4.31 -6.63
C ALA A 233 10.31 -5.70 -6.29
N VAL A 234 8.99 -5.87 -6.30
CA VAL A 234 8.33 -7.19 -6.12
C VAL A 234 8.73 -8.15 -7.24
N SER A 235 8.73 -7.71 -8.50
CA SER A 235 9.08 -8.58 -9.63
C SER A 235 10.52 -9.12 -9.50
N MET A 236 11.47 -8.26 -9.15
CA MET A 236 12.92 -8.57 -9.10
C MET A 236 13.39 -9.17 -7.78
N GLY A 237 12.72 -8.87 -6.66
CA GLY A 237 13.16 -9.20 -5.31
C GLY A 237 12.23 -10.16 -4.58
N SER A 238 12.52 -10.38 -3.29
CA SER A 238 11.64 -11.14 -2.39
C SER A 238 10.37 -10.35 -2.11
N VAL A 239 9.21 -10.95 -2.36
CA VAL A 239 7.91 -10.28 -2.11
C VAL A 239 7.72 -10.01 -0.63
N SER A 240 8.22 -10.91 0.22
CA SER A 240 8.15 -10.79 1.67
C SER A 240 8.96 -9.61 2.20
N ILE A 241 10.19 -9.45 1.72
CA ILE A 241 11.04 -8.32 2.13
C ILE A 241 10.45 -7.01 1.61
N VAL A 242 10.08 -6.94 0.32
CA VAL A 242 9.53 -5.71 -0.27
C VAL A 242 8.26 -5.27 0.46
N ASN A 243 7.39 -6.21 0.84
CA ASN A 243 6.18 -5.87 1.59
C ASN A 243 6.49 -5.44 3.03
N ALA A 244 7.44 -6.09 3.70
CA ALA A 244 7.89 -5.69 5.04
C ALA A 244 8.52 -4.28 5.07
N LEU A 245 9.19 -3.89 3.98
CA LEU A 245 9.77 -2.56 3.83
C LEU A 245 8.73 -1.45 3.75
N ALA A 246 7.44 -1.75 3.53
CA ALA A 246 6.36 -0.76 3.59
C ALA A 246 6.36 0.03 4.92
N GLY A 247 6.83 -0.58 6.01
CA GLY A 247 7.02 0.10 7.29
C GLY A 247 7.94 1.34 7.23
N LEU A 248 8.91 1.38 6.31
CA LEU A 248 9.81 2.53 6.13
C LEU A 248 9.09 3.82 5.76
N GLN A 249 7.90 3.73 5.15
CA GLN A 249 7.08 4.91 4.88
C GLN A 249 6.84 5.72 6.16
N PHE A 250 6.59 5.05 7.29
CA PHE A 250 6.36 5.71 8.57
C PHE A 250 7.64 6.31 9.16
N VAL A 251 8.80 5.68 8.93
CA VAL A 251 10.10 6.23 9.30
C VAL A 251 10.35 7.54 8.54
N PHE A 252 10.10 7.57 7.23
CA PHE A 252 10.24 8.79 6.43
C PHE A 252 9.23 9.86 6.82
N LEU A 253 7.99 9.50 7.13
CA LEU A 253 7.00 10.44 7.64
C LEU A 253 7.44 11.07 8.97
N PHE A 254 8.01 10.27 9.88
CA PHE A 254 8.57 10.77 11.14
C PHE A 254 9.76 11.70 10.90
N PHE A 255 10.67 11.33 9.99
CA PHE A 255 11.78 12.18 9.59
C PHE A 255 11.32 13.53 9.02
N PHE A 256 10.32 13.54 8.12
CA PHE A 256 9.75 14.78 7.59
C PHE A 256 9.04 15.60 8.66
N ALA A 257 8.35 14.95 9.60
CA ALA A 257 7.70 15.65 10.71
C ALA A 257 8.72 16.39 11.60
N TYR A 258 9.91 15.81 11.80
CA TYR A 258 11.01 16.47 12.50
C TYR A 258 11.62 17.61 11.67
N LEU A 259 11.91 17.38 10.39
CA LEU A 259 12.58 18.35 9.52
C LEU A 259 11.71 19.59 9.23
N PHE A 260 10.40 19.42 9.08
CA PHE A 260 9.46 20.48 8.73
C PHE A 260 8.60 20.94 9.91
N ALA A 261 8.99 20.61 11.15
CA ALA A 261 8.25 20.94 12.37
C ALA A 261 7.90 22.43 12.51
N GLU A 262 8.78 23.32 12.03
CA GLU A 262 8.62 24.78 12.12
C GLU A 262 7.82 25.39 10.95
N LYS A 263 7.94 24.80 9.75
CA LYS A 263 7.38 25.37 8.50
C LYS A 263 6.01 24.82 8.14
N MET A 264 5.65 23.68 8.72
CA MET A 264 4.29 23.17 8.67
C MET A 264 3.78 23.15 10.10
N PRO A 265 2.57 23.65 10.40
CA PRO A 265 1.88 23.30 11.64
C PRO A 265 1.46 21.82 11.56
N LEU A 266 2.43 20.91 11.37
CA LEU A 266 2.28 19.46 11.43
C LEU A 266 1.88 19.01 12.84
N THR A 267 1.97 19.93 13.79
CA THR A 267 1.33 19.85 15.08
C THR A 267 0.20 20.88 15.14
N ALA A 268 -1.05 20.42 14.96
CA ALA A 268 -1.98 20.69 16.05
C ALA A 268 -1.21 20.26 17.29
N LYS A 269 -0.71 21.23 18.09
CA LYS A 269 0.13 21.02 19.29
C LYS A 269 0.10 19.55 19.64
N ALA A 270 1.13 18.80 19.23
CA ALA A 270 1.29 17.48 19.78
C ALA A 270 1.37 17.81 21.25
N LYS A 271 0.30 17.52 22.00
CA LYS A 271 0.38 17.44 23.43
C LYS A 271 1.41 16.34 23.61
N THR A 272 2.67 16.76 23.72
CA THR A 272 3.83 16.01 24.18
C THR A 272 3.58 15.72 25.65
N GLY A 273 2.51 14.95 25.87
CA GLY A 273 1.86 14.70 27.13
C GLY A 273 0.89 13.56 26.89
N SER A 274 1.25 12.39 27.41
CA SER A 274 0.53 11.11 27.38
C SER A 274 1.03 10.09 26.33
N HIS A 275 2.05 9.32 26.75
CA HIS A 275 2.35 7.92 26.40
C HIS A 275 2.70 7.45 24.96
N GLY A 276 2.52 8.24 23.89
CA GLY A 276 2.71 7.74 22.50
C GLY A 276 4.09 7.93 21.84
N GLY A 277 4.93 8.86 22.32
CA GLY A 277 6.17 9.23 21.62
C GLY A 277 7.26 8.15 21.63
N TRP A 278 7.41 7.45 22.76
CA TRP A 278 8.39 6.38 22.92
C TRP A 278 8.09 5.16 22.04
N GLN A 279 6.80 4.80 21.88
CA GLN A 279 6.36 3.70 21.01
C GLN A 279 6.74 3.98 19.54
N THR A 280 6.55 5.21 19.10
CA THR A 280 6.94 5.63 17.74
C THR A 280 8.46 5.56 17.56
N ALA A 281 9.24 6.08 18.51
CA ALA A 281 10.71 6.04 18.46
C ALA A 281 11.27 4.61 18.47
N LEU A 282 10.72 3.74 19.33
CA LEU A 282 11.06 2.32 19.34
C LEU A 282 10.67 1.64 18.02
N GLY A 283 9.48 1.92 17.50
CA GLY A 283 9.00 1.34 16.26
C GLY A 283 9.89 1.70 15.08
N VAL A 284 10.27 2.98 14.97
CA VAL A 284 11.27 3.48 14.01
C VAL A 284 12.60 2.76 14.19
N SER A 285 13.07 2.60 15.43
CA SER A 285 14.34 1.92 15.72
C SER A 285 14.33 0.46 15.26
N LEU A 286 13.24 -0.27 15.52
CA LEU A 286 13.08 -1.66 15.06
C LEU A 286 13.07 -1.76 13.53
N ILE A 287 12.39 -0.83 12.84
CA ILE A 287 12.37 -0.81 11.37
C ILE A 287 13.77 -0.54 10.82
N VAL A 288 14.49 0.43 11.38
CA VAL A 288 15.86 0.76 10.97
C VAL A 288 16.82 -0.42 11.22
N LEU A 289 16.72 -1.11 12.36
CA LEU A 289 17.51 -2.30 12.66
C LEU A 289 17.21 -3.45 11.69
N GLY A 290 15.94 -3.70 11.40
CA GLY A 290 15.53 -4.70 10.42
C GLY A 290 16.11 -4.41 9.03
N LEU A 291 16.06 -3.15 8.58
CA LEU A 291 16.67 -2.73 7.33
C LEU A 291 18.20 -2.88 7.33
N ALA A 292 18.88 -2.51 8.42
CA ALA A 292 20.33 -2.63 8.53
C ALA A 292 20.79 -4.09 8.41
N ILE A 293 20.07 -5.03 9.04
CA ILE A 293 20.37 -6.47 8.94
C ILE A 293 20.17 -6.97 7.50
N ILE A 294 19.12 -6.52 6.80
CA ILE A 294 18.91 -6.87 5.37
C ILE A 294 20.10 -6.37 4.55
N TYR A 295 20.50 -5.12 4.74
CA TYR A 295 21.58 -4.51 3.97
C TYR A 295 22.93 -5.21 4.23
N LEU A 296 23.28 -5.48 5.48
CA LEU A 296 24.53 -6.13 5.87
C LEU A 296 24.65 -7.59 5.38
N ARG A 297 23.53 -8.29 5.15
CA ARG A 297 23.52 -9.67 4.66
C ARG A 297 23.46 -9.79 3.13
N HIS A 298 23.26 -8.68 2.42
CA HIS A 298 23.17 -8.63 0.96
C HIS A 298 24.33 -7.83 0.31
N ILE A 299 25.32 -7.40 1.11
CA ILE A 299 26.68 -7.04 0.68
C ILE A 299 27.53 -8.32 0.73
#